data_AF-A0A2N2E3C7-F1
#
_entry.id   AF-A0A2N2E3C7-F1
#
_cell.length_a   1.000
_cell.length_b   1.000
_cell.length_c   1.000
_cell.angle_alpha   90.00
_cell.angle_beta   90.00
_cell.angle_gamma   90.00
#
_symmetry.space_group_name_H-M   'P 1'
#
loop_
_entity.id
_entity.type
_entity.pdbx_description
1 polymer ?
#
loop_
_entity_poly.entity_id
_entity_poly.type
_entity_poly.pdbx_seq_one_letter_code
_entity_poly.pdbx_strand_id
1 'polypeptide(L)'
;MREAILYLRMVQRIQNREVINLEQEVYEQEAFWNRIMAEHSLFIRGLLDPTEYEFIVTANNFANEFNELTVEAIEALEKTLPLQAVTDESIKATIEIRNFKQQGTQGLLECKIRSIIIPLLGDHVLREANHYLRLLSLFKCI
;
A
#
# COMPACT_ATOMS: atom_id res chain seq x y z
N MET A 1 9.51 8.59 6.28
CA MET A 1 9.67 8.41 7.74
C MET A 1 8.53 7.62 8.40
N ARG A 2 7.32 7.56 7.83
CA ARG A 2 6.16 6.90 8.43
C ARG A 2 6.37 5.41 8.76
N GLU A 3 6.88 4.61 7.82
CA GLU A 3 7.18 3.19 8.05
C GLU A 3 8.17 2.96 9.20
N ALA A 4 9.23 3.77 9.28
CA ALA A 4 10.22 3.67 10.36
C ALA A 4 9.58 3.95 11.73
N ILE A 5 8.66 4.93 11.80
CA ILE A 5 7.90 5.24 13.01
C ILE A 5 6.95 4.08 13.36
N LEU A 6 6.26 3.51 12.37
CA LEU A 6 5.40 2.34 12.56
C LEU A 6 6.19 1.15 13.13
N TYR A 7 7.35 0.86 12.53
CA TYR A 7 8.22 -0.22 12.98
C TYR A 7 8.74 0.00 14.40
N LEU A 8 9.22 1.21 14.71
CA LEU A 8 9.69 1.56 16.05
C LEU A 8 8.58 1.39 17.10
N ARG A 9 7.38 1.88 16.80
CA ARG A 9 6.21 1.75 17.68
C ARG A 9 5.88 0.28 17.93
N MET A 10 5.90 -0.55 16.89
CA MET A 10 5.67 -1.99 17.00
C MET A 10 6.69 -2.66 17.93
N VAL A 11 7.99 -2.36 17.76
CA VAL A 11 9.05 -2.91 18.62
C VAL A 11 8.87 -2.48 20.08
N GLN A 12 8.57 -1.21 20.33
CA GLN A 12 8.33 -0.69 21.69
C GLN A 12 7.14 -1.37 22.36
N ARG A 13 6.01 -1.50 21.65
CA ARG A 13 4.81 -2.21 22.14
C ARG A 13 5.13 -3.65 22.55
N ILE A 14 5.88 -4.37 21.72
CA ILE A 14 6.30 -5.76 21.99
C ILE A 14 7.23 -5.81 23.22
N GLN A 15 8.22 -4.93 23.32
CA GLN A 15 9.15 -4.88 24.45
C GLN A 15 8.44 -4.59 25.77
N ASN A 16 7.48 -3.67 25.75
CA ASN A 16 6.69 -3.27 26.91
C ASN A 16 5.56 -4.27 27.24
N ARG A 17 5.32 -5.27 26.38
CA ARG A 17 4.19 -6.21 26.48
C ARG A 17 2.85 -5.49 26.57
N GLU A 18 2.70 -4.43 25.80
CA GLU A 18 1.46 -3.64 25.74
C GLU A 18 0.29 -4.51 25.25
N VAL A 19 -0.87 -4.35 25.87
CA VAL A 19 -2.11 -4.98 25.40
C VAL A 19 -2.65 -4.16 24.23
N ILE A 20 -2.77 -4.79 23.06
CA ILE A 20 -3.19 -4.13 21.82
C ILE A 20 -4.69 -4.36 21.62
N ASN A 21 -5.44 -3.28 21.37
CA ASN A 21 -6.80 -3.38 20.85
C ASN A 21 -6.71 -3.80 19.37
N LEU A 22 -7.00 -5.07 19.09
CA LEU A 22 -6.90 -5.65 17.76
C LEU A 22 -7.82 -4.97 16.75
N GLU A 23 -9.04 -4.60 17.17
CA GLU A 23 -10.00 -3.94 16.28
C GLU A 23 -9.45 -2.59 15.83
N GLN A 24 -9.08 -1.72 16.77
CA GLN A 24 -8.49 -0.42 16.45
C GLN A 24 -7.21 -0.55 15.60
N GLU A 25 -6.36 -1.53 15.90
CA GLU A 25 -5.13 -1.76 15.14
C GLU A 25 -5.41 -2.14 13.68
N VAL A 26 -6.47 -2.91 13.40
CA VAL A 26 -6.88 -3.26 12.03
C VAL A 26 -7.21 -2.00 11.22
N TYR A 27 -8.05 -1.11 11.75
CA TYR A 27 -8.38 0.15 11.08
C TYR A 27 -7.15 1.03 10.85
N GLU A 28 -6.30 1.20 11.88
CA GLU A 28 -5.09 2.03 11.80
C GLU A 28 -4.11 1.48 10.74
N GLN A 29 -3.91 0.16 10.69
CA GLN A 29 -3.04 -0.48 9.71
C GLN A 29 -3.61 -0.39 8.29
N GLU A 30 -4.91 -0.59 8.10
CA GLU A 30 -5.54 -0.50 6.79
C GLU A 30 -5.41 0.91 6.21
N ALA A 31 -5.76 1.94 6.98
CA ALA A 31 -5.60 3.34 6.57
C ALA A 31 -4.13 3.69 6.30
N PHE A 32 -3.20 3.21 7.14
CA PHE A 32 -1.77 3.43 6.95
C PHE A 32 -1.28 2.86 5.62
N TRP A 33 -1.58 1.59 5.33
CA TRP A 33 -1.04 0.93 4.15
C TRP A 33 -1.75 1.34 2.86
N ASN A 34 -3.05 1.66 2.88
CA ASN A 34 -3.73 2.30 1.75
C ASN A 34 -3.00 3.59 1.35
N ARG A 35 -2.65 4.42 2.33
CA ARG A 35 -1.88 5.64 2.09
C ARG A 35 -0.50 5.35 1.50
N ILE A 36 0.21 4.37 2.02
CA ILE A 36 1.52 3.97 1.48
C ILE A 36 1.39 3.49 0.03
N MET A 37 0.33 2.75 -0.34
CA MET A 37 0.09 2.36 -1.73
C MET A 37 -0.23 3.55 -2.65
N ALA A 38 -0.96 4.56 -2.18
CA ALA A 38 -1.15 5.81 -2.92
C ALA A 38 0.18 6.55 -3.16
N GLU A 39 1.00 6.70 -2.11
CA GLU A 39 2.31 7.35 -2.18
C GLU A 39 3.27 6.61 -3.12
N HIS A 40 3.24 5.26 -3.09
CA HIS A 40 3.98 4.42 -4.04
C HIS A 40 3.59 4.71 -5.49
N SER A 41 2.30 4.78 -5.74
CA SER A 41 1.76 5.04 -7.07
C SER A 41 2.18 6.41 -7.60
N LEU A 42 2.17 7.44 -6.74
CA LEU A 42 2.58 8.79 -7.09
C LEU A 42 4.07 8.89 -7.43
N PHE A 43 4.95 8.23 -6.67
CA PHE A 43 6.37 8.28 -7.02
C PHE A 43 6.65 7.44 -8.26
N ILE A 44 6.02 6.28 -8.46
CA ILE A 44 6.20 5.47 -9.68
C ILE A 44 5.82 6.34 -10.89
N ARG A 45 4.64 6.98 -10.84
CA ARG A 45 4.19 7.96 -11.84
C ARG A 45 5.24 9.04 -12.12
N GLY A 46 5.87 9.58 -11.07
CA GLY A 46 6.83 10.68 -11.17
C GLY A 46 8.24 10.29 -11.62
N LEU A 47 8.62 9.01 -11.51
CA LEU A 47 9.96 8.52 -11.87
C LEU A 47 10.01 7.80 -13.22
N LEU A 48 8.86 7.50 -13.81
CA LEU A 48 8.74 7.00 -15.19
C LEU A 48 9.19 8.07 -16.19
N ASP A 49 9.78 7.64 -17.31
CA ASP A 49 10.04 8.54 -18.42
C ASP A 49 8.70 9.03 -19.00
N PRO A 50 8.56 10.33 -19.37
CA PRO A 50 7.30 10.86 -19.91
C PRO A 50 6.79 10.13 -21.17
N THR A 51 7.62 9.35 -21.86
CA THR A 51 7.19 8.51 -23.00
C THR A 51 6.43 7.25 -22.58
N GLU A 52 6.49 6.84 -21.31
CA GLU A 52 5.75 5.70 -20.75
C GLU A 52 4.30 6.08 -20.36
N TYR A 53 3.56 6.66 -21.30
CA TYR A 53 2.25 7.28 -21.05
C TYR A 53 1.25 6.35 -20.36
N GLU A 54 1.10 5.12 -20.85
CA GLU A 54 0.15 4.14 -20.30
C GLU A 54 0.51 3.79 -18.84
N PHE A 55 1.79 3.56 -18.54
CA PHE A 55 2.25 3.28 -17.17
C PHE A 55 2.00 4.47 -16.23
N ILE A 56 2.20 5.71 -16.72
CA ILE A 56 1.95 6.93 -15.96
C ILE A 56 0.45 7.06 -15.62
N VAL A 57 -0.43 6.81 -16.59
CA VAL A 57 -1.89 6.84 -16.40
C VAL A 57 -2.31 5.77 -15.41
N THR A 58 -1.84 4.53 -15.56
CA THR A 58 -2.14 3.44 -14.64
C THR A 58 -1.68 3.76 -13.21
N ALA A 59 -0.44 4.23 -13.04
CA ALA A 59 0.06 4.63 -11.73
C ALA A 59 -0.75 5.79 -11.12
N ASN A 60 -1.18 6.75 -11.94
CA ASN A 60 -2.04 7.84 -11.47
C ASN A 60 -3.42 7.34 -10.98
N ASN A 61 -4.00 6.37 -11.69
CA ASN A 61 -5.29 5.81 -11.30
C ASN A 61 -5.20 5.06 -9.97
N PHE A 62 -4.16 4.25 -9.76
CA PHE A 62 -3.90 3.62 -8.45
C PHE A 62 -3.71 4.66 -7.34
N ALA A 63 -3.00 5.76 -7.61
CA ALA A 63 -2.86 6.82 -6.61
C ALA A 63 -4.21 7.40 -6.18
N ASN A 64 -5.12 7.64 -7.12
CA ASN A 64 -6.46 8.15 -6.83
C ASN A 64 -7.29 7.13 -6.05
N GLU A 65 -7.35 5.89 -6.51
CA GLU A 65 -8.10 4.80 -5.87
C GLU A 65 -7.64 4.59 -4.41
N PHE A 66 -6.32 4.50 -4.18
CA PHE A 66 -5.81 4.33 -2.82
C PHE A 66 -5.98 5.57 -1.93
N ASN A 67 -6.05 6.78 -2.50
CA ASN A 67 -6.40 7.97 -1.73
C ASN A 67 -7.85 7.91 -1.25
N GLU A 68 -8.78 7.47 -2.12
CA GLU A 68 -10.19 7.26 -1.77
C GLU A 68 -10.32 6.20 -0.66
N LEU A 69 -9.71 5.02 -0.85
CA LEU A 69 -9.70 3.95 0.15
C LEU A 69 -9.06 4.37 1.48
N THR A 70 -8.05 5.26 1.45
CA THR A 70 -7.46 5.81 2.67
C THR A 70 -8.47 6.67 3.43
N VAL A 71 -9.20 7.54 2.73
CA VAL A 71 -10.22 8.41 3.34
C VAL A 71 -11.33 7.55 3.92
N GLU A 72 -11.82 6.56 3.19
CA GLU A 72 -12.87 5.66 3.65
C GLU A 72 -12.46 4.86 4.90
N ALA A 73 -11.23 4.34 4.94
CA ALA A 73 -10.72 3.63 6.11
C ALA A 73 -10.60 4.54 7.35
N ILE A 74 -10.18 5.79 7.17
CA ILE A 74 -10.13 6.79 8.26
C ILE A 74 -11.55 7.12 8.74
N GLU A 75 -12.50 7.35 7.83
CA GLU A 75 -13.88 7.63 8.19
C GLU A 75 -14.54 6.46 8.93
N ALA A 76 -14.24 5.23 8.52
CA ALA A 76 -14.74 4.03 9.19
C ALA A 76 -14.22 3.93 10.63
N LEU A 77 -12.94 4.26 10.85
CA LEU A 77 -12.35 4.34 12.19
C LEU A 77 -13.03 5.42 13.05
N GLU A 78 -13.16 6.64 12.53
CA GLU A 78 -13.70 7.79 13.28
C GLU A 78 -15.18 7.60 13.65
N LYS A 79 -15.96 7.00 12.76
CA LYS A 79 -17.41 6.79 12.91
C LYS A 79 -17.76 5.42 13.48
N THR A 80 -16.78 4.56 13.75
CA THR A 80 -16.98 3.17 14.21
C THR A 80 -17.90 2.39 13.24
N LEU A 81 -17.68 2.57 11.94
CA LEU A 81 -18.43 1.87 10.89
C LEU A 81 -17.74 0.55 10.53
N PRO A 82 -18.50 -0.46 10.07
CA PRO A 82 -17.91 -1.74 9.65
C PRO A 82 -16.85 -1.55 8.54
N LEU A 83 -15.62 -2.01 8.78
CA LEU A 83 -14.51 -1.92 7.81
C LEU A 83 -14.63 -2.89 6.63
N GLN A 84 -15.43 -3.96 6.77
CA GLN A 84 -15.46 -5.10 5.85
C GLN A 84 -15.53 -4.70 4.36
N ALA A 85 -16.37 -3.72 4.02
CA ALA A 85 -16.51 -3.24 2.64
C ALA A 85 -15.22 -2.59 2.13
N VAL A 86 -14.63 -1.70 2.92
CA VAL A 86 -13.36 -1.03 2.60
C VAL A 86 -12.22 -2.06 2.53
N THR A 87 -12.20 -3.05 3.44
CA THR A 87 -11.20 -4.13 3.41
C THR A 87 -11.33 -4.97 2.13
N ASP A 88 -12.55 -5.30 1.71
CA ASP A 88 -12.80 -6.06 0.49
C ASP A 88 -12.33 -5.33 -0.77
N GLU A 89 -12.55 -4.03 -0.85
CA GLU A 89 -12.07 -3.18 -1.93
C GLU A 89 -10.56 -2.98 -1.87
N SER A 90 -10.00 -2.70 -0.69
CA SER A 90 -8.55 -2.61 -0.45
C SER A 90 -7.82 -3.89 -0.87
N ILE A 91 -8.41 -5.07 -0.65
CA ILE A 91 -7.82 -6.34 -1.11
C ILE A 91 -7.75 -6.40 -2.63
N LYS A 92 -8.83 -6.05 -3.33
CA LYS A 92 -8.88 -6.06 -4.79
C LYS A 92 -7.85 -5.08 -5.36
N ALA A 93 -7.86 -3.83 -4.88
CA ALA A 93 -6.90 -2.80 -5.30
C ALA A 93 -5.45 -3.23 -5.01
N THR A 94 -5.20 -3.87 -3.85
CA THR A 94 -3.86 -4.34 -3.46
C THR A 94 -3.37 -5.49 -4.35
N ILE A 95 -4.25 -6.39 -4.79
CA ILE A 95 -3.92 -7.45 -5.76
C ILE A 95 -3.50 -6.83 -7.09
N GLU A 96 -4.27 -5.86 -7.59
CA GLU A 96 -4.01 -5.21 -8.87
C GLU A 96 -2.72 -4.38 -8.85
N ILE A 97 -2.50 -3.55 -7.82
CA ILE A 97 -1.25 -2.78 -7.70
C ILE A 97 -0.03 -3.68 -7.48
N ARG A 98 -0.17 -4.80 -6.77
CA ARG A 98 0.91 -5.79 -6.64
C ARG A 98 1.29 -6.33 -8.01
N ASN A 99 0.32 -6.70 -8.83
CA ASN A 99 0.56 -7.19 -10.20
C ASN A 99 1.24 -6.11 -11.05
N PHE A 100 0.77 -4.87 -10.96
CA PHE A 100 1.38 -3.72 -11.64
C PHE A 100 2.84 -3.51 -11.20
N LYS A 101 3.12 -3.54 -9.90
CA LYS A 101 4.49 -3.43 -9.37
C LYS A 101 5.38 -4.60 -9.78
N GLN A 102 4.83 -5.81 -9.86
CA GLN A 102 5.56 -6.98 -10.36
C GLN A 102 5.92 -6.83 -11.85
N GLN A 103 4.96 -6.42 -12.68
CA GLN A 103 5.19 -6.14 -14.09
C GLN A 103 6.21 -5.01 -14.28
N GLY A 104 6.06 -3.91 -13.53
CA GLY A 104 7.00 -2.80 -13.53
C GLY A 104 8.41 -3.25 -13.17
N THR A 105 8.57 -4.01 -12.08
CA THR A 105 9.88 -4.54 -11.65
C THR A 105 10.51 -5.44 -12.71
N GLN A 106 9.73 -6.33 -13.32
CA GLN A 106 10.22 -7.18 -14.40
C GLN A 106 10.64 -6.35 -15.63
N GLY A 107 9.84 -5.34 -16.01
CA GLY A 107 10.17 -4.44 -17.11
C GLY A 107 11.44 -3.62 -16.86
N LEU A 108 11.72 -3.23 -15.61
CA LEU A 108 12.97 -2.57 -15.23
C LEU A 108 14.17 -3.54 -15.36
N LEU A 109 14.04 -4.78 -14.87
CA LEU A 109 15.09 -5.80 -14.97
C LEU A 109 15.43 -6.18 -16.41
N GLU A 110 14.43 -6.17 -17.29
CA GLU A 110 14.57 -6.48 -18.71
C GLU A 110 14.94 -5.26 -19.58
N CYS A 111 15.12 -4.09 -18.98
CA CYS A 111 15.36 -2.82 -19.67
C CYS A 111 14.27 -2.45 -20.71
N LYS A 112 13.01 -2.86 -20.45
CA LYS A 112 11.84 -2.58 -21.31
C LYS A 112 11.06 -1.34 -20.91
N ILE A 113 11.26 -0.83 -19.69
CA ILE A 113 10.61 0.39 -19.17
C ILE A 113 11.67 1.48 -19.03
N ARG A 114 11.40 2.64 -19.61
CA ARG A 114 12.22 3.85 -19.45
C ARG A 114 11.82 4.57 -18.18
N SER A 115 12.77 4.72 -17.26
CA SER A 115 12.56 5.43 -16.01
C SER A 115 13.89 5.74 -15.35
N ILE A 116 13.83 6.51 -14.25
CA ILE A 116 14.94 6.64 -13.29
C ILE A 116 14.71 5.76 -12.05
N ILE A 117 13.79 4.79 -12.13
CA ILE A 117 13.50 3.83 -11.05
C ILE A 117 14.57 2.75 -11.07
N ILE A 118 15.28 2.58 -9.96
CA ILE A 118 16.20 1.46 -9.78
C ILE A 118 15.41 0.15 -9.54
N PRO A 119 15.80 -0.99 -10.12
CA PRO A 119 15.08 -2.26 -9.94
C PRO A 119 14.84 -2.65 -8.48
N LEU A 120 15.80 -2.35 -7.59
CA LEU A 120 15.67 -2.59 -6.15
C LEU A 120 14.53 -1.80 -5.50
N LEU A 121 14.23 -0.59 -5.99
CA LEU A 121 13.09 0.20 -5.53
C LEU A 121 11.78 -0.44 -5.99
N GLY A 122 11.72 -0.95 -7.23
CA GLY A 122 10.59 -1.72 -7.74
C GLY A 122 10.28 -2.95 -6.88
N ASP A 123 11.31 -3.75 -6.58
CA ASP A 123 11.20 -4.92 -5.69
C ASP A 123 10.75 -4.54 -4.27
N HIS A 124 11.29 -3.45 -3.72
CA HIS A 124 10.93 -2.98 -2.38
C HIS A 124 9.44 -2.70 -2.24
N VAL A 125 8.86 -1.88 -3.13
CA VAL A 125 7.44 -1.54 -3.03
C VAL A 125 6.51 -2.69 -3.42
N LEU A 126 7.02 -3.66 -4.18
CA LEU A 126 6.34 -4.92 -4.44
C LEU A 126 6.25 -5.78 -3.17
N ARG A 127 7.35 -5.91 -2.41
CA ARG A 127 7.36 -6.64 -1.13
C ARG A 127 6.41 -6.01 -0.13
N GLU A 128 6.30 -4.69 -0.11
CA GLU A 128 5.36 -4.00 0.78
C GLU A 128 3.90 -4.18 0.37
N ALA A 129 3.59 -4.21 -0.93
CA ALA A 129 2.25 -4.58 -1.39
C ALA A 129 1.88 -6.02 -1.01
N ASN A 130 2.84 -6.95 -1.11
CA ASN A 130 2.65 -8.34 -0.65
C ASN A 130 2.45 -8.43 0.87
N HIS A 131 3.21 -7.65 1.63
CA HIS A 131 3.05 -7.57 3.08
C HIS A 131 1.65 -7.05 3.44
N TYR A 132 1.20 -5.98 2.79
CA TYR A 132 -0.12 -5.42 3.03
C TYR A 132 -1.25 -6.41 2.68
N LEU A 133 -1.14 -7.12 1.55
CA LEU A 133 -2.13 -8.13 1.18
C LEU A 133 -2.25 -9.26 2.23
N ARG A 134 -1.12 -9.64 2.85
CA ARG A 134 -1.11 -10.59 3.96
C ARG A 134 -1.86 -10.03 5.18
N LEU A 135 -1.67 -8.76 5.52
CA LEU A 135 -2.37 -8.11 6.64
C LEU A 135 -3.88 -8.07 6.39
N LEU A 136 -4.32 -7.59 5.22
CA LEU A 136 -5.74 -7.54 4.85
C LEU A 136 -6.42 -8.92 4.92
N SER A 137 -5.70 -9.98 4.53
CA SER A 137 -6.20 -11.36 4.61
C SER A 137 -6.40 -11.82 6.06
N LEU A 138 -5.57 -11.35 7.00
CA LEU A 138 -5.74 -11.62 8.42
C LEU A 138 -6.91 -10.82 9.02
N PHE A 139 -7.09 -9.57 8.57
CA PHE A 139 -8.16 -8.69 9.06
C PHE A 139 -9.55 -9.23 8.72
N LYS A 140 -9.69 -9.89 7.56
CA LYS A 140 -10.93 -10.62 7.20
C LYS A 140 -11.37 -11.71 8.18
N CYS A 141 -10.46 -12.22 9.00
CA CYS A 141 -10.75 -13.29 9.95
C CYS A 141 -11.12 -12.79 11.34
N ILE A 142 -11.07 -11.47 11.56
CA ILE A 142 -11.36 -10.79 12.83
C ILE A 142 -12.76 -10.19 12.75
#